data_AF-A0A7S4KMR0-F1
#
_entry.id   AF-A0A7S4KMR0-F1
#
_cell.length_a   1.000
_cell.length_b   1.000
_cell.length_c   1.000
_cell.angle_alpha   90.00
_cell.angle_beta   90.00
_cell.angle_gamma   90.00
#
_symmetry.space_group_name_H-M   'P 1'
#
loop_
_entity.id
_entity.type
_entity.pdbx_description
1 polymer ?
#
loop_
_entity_poly.entity_id
_entity_poly.type
_entity_poly.pdbx_seq_one_letter_code
_entity_poly.pdbx_strand_id
1 'polypeptide(L)'
;MLDKTMGAQEDFERRREELSIISHKDVSDEDVVDSFVSSLNQGGFFRKFLFSGKLGYIHRDTLFVHGAADSSNFGYVPGEDVRSTTPHEWIAKLNAWLHSELLAWVEQPTWQEGKTGWAQPVEGDWSARGANRLLAYVAPGAEPSVVYQNMFDKKNNSQFLDRETSDIFLKNGIRRVCVGHCPHGYAPSVMRGDVEIIAADTSYSDMKAPDNRGKAWSEVVICAEGTIVHGVLPDENPIYYELLKEEGKNNCMVGLPLRYPSDRVEGWWVKAQLKRVNPHIPPMYVLSKVEGFRVSYATLCQVDVVKLAVKPEETKTKKEHIIKKQEIEHEGKVVTVNYPNGSFSLSSKSPDVDVAEVSELPVFKGFLGAVDKNFQVSKMTVRSVDRFGPTIGFVHCHTEVETKRDGRVPGIVFIRGESVAVLPVYVDIDDAGKEYTICLNQPRFATGNSSFIEVPAGMVNLTSETPAHAARRVLEEKAGIEADVCELLNMSELHFGRDVPVFLSPGASDEDMKFFLYRIGVTSEKIAQLTKNFQEQNGKTTMIALNELLDKTNDAKTWIAFSMYKQISHQFHS
;
A
#
# COMPACT_ATOMS: atom_id res chain seq x y z
N MET A 1 -7.56 -6.91 -36.28
CA MET A 1 -8.09 -8.22 -35.85
C MET A 1 -7.11 -9.24 -36.42
N LEU A 2 -6.64 -10.25 -35.67
CA LEU A 2 -6.36 -11.48 -36.41
C LEU A 2 -7.69 -11.88 -37.00
N ASP A 3 -7.71 -12.03 -38.31
CA ASP A 3 -8.98 -12.24 -39.01
C ASP A 3 -9.68 -13.51 -38.55
N LYS A 4 -9.00 -14.47 -37.86
CA LYS A 4 -9.64 -15.71 -37.34
C LYS A 4 -9.09 -16.22 -35.99
N THR A 5 -9.85 -15.89 -34.94
CA THR A 5 -10.27 -16.73 -33.79
C THR A 5 -9.32 -17.79 -33.21
N MET A 6 -8.45 -17.39 -32.28
CA MET A 6 -8.09 -18.15 -31.06
C MET A 6 -7.44 -17.25 -29.97
N GLY A 7 -7.41 -15.93 -30.16
CA GLY A 7 -6.75 -15.01 -29.22
C GLY A 7 -5.22 -15.06 -29.23
N ALA A 8 -4.60 -15.96 -30.01
CA ALA A 8 -3.15 -16.17 -30.06
C ALA A 8 -2.61 -15.84 -31.45
N GLN A 9 -2.29 -14.55 -31.66
CA GLN A 9 -2.15 -14.00 -33.01
C GLN A 9 -0.91 -14.43 -33.78
N GLU A 10 0.12 -14.81 -33.05
CA GLU A 10 1.47 -15.06 -33.59
C GLU A 10 1.89 -16.52 -33.44
N ASP A 11 1.05 -17.38 -32.88
CA ASP A 11 1.42 -18.76 -32.51
C ASP A 11 1.87 -19.59 -33.71
N PHE A 12 1.28 -19.35 -34.89
CA PHE A 12 1.68 -20.03 -36.12
C PHE A 12 3.14 -19.70 -36.50
N GLU A 13 3.49 -18.42 -36.46
CA GLU A 13 4.85 -17.96 -36.79
C GLU A 13 5.86 -18.28 -35.69
N ARG A 14 5.46 -18.20 -34.41
CA ARG A 14 6.30 -18.63 -33.28
C ARG A 14 6.61 -20.12 -33.35
N ARG A 15 5.63 -20.94 -33.74
CA ARG A 15 5.84 -22.37 -33.95
C ARG A 15 6.77 -22.63 -35.13
N ARG A 16 6.66 -21.84 -36.22
CA ARG A 16 7.60 -21.91 -37.34
C ARG A 16 9.04 -21.63 -36.89
N GLU A 17 9.23 -20.56 -36.13
CA GLU A 17 10.55 -20.19 -35.59
C GLU A 17 11.10 -21.31 -34.70
N GLU A 18 10.31 -21.84 -33.77
CA GLU A 18 10.69 -22.96 -32.91
C GLU A 18 11.11 -24.20 -33.73
N LEU A 19 10.30 -24.58 -34.72
CA LEU A 19 10.61 -25.71 -35.60
C LEU A 19 11.89 -25.46 -36.37
N SER A 20 12.13 -24.25 -36.88
CA SER A 20 13.32 -23.92 -37.67
C SER A 20 14.60 -24.06 -36.83
N ILE A 21 14.52 -23.71 -35.54
CA ILE A 21 15.60 -23.89 -34.56
C ILE A 21 15.84 -25.38 -34.30
N ILE A 22 14.78 -26.16 -34.09
CA ILE A 22 14.87 -27.60 -33.78
C ILE A 22 15.39 -28.40 -34.99
N SER A 23 14.90 -28.09 -36.20
CA SER A 23 15.21 -28.85 -37.42
C SER A 23 16.43 -28.32 -38.16
N HIS A 24 16.91 -27.12 -37.82
CA HIS A 24 17.96 -26.39 -38.54
C HIS A 24 17.66 -26.23 -40.04
N LYS A 25 16.40 -25.95 -40.38
CA LYS A 25 15.91 -25.81 -41.77
C LYS A 25 14.84 -24.73 -41.85
N ASP A 26 14.61 -24.23 -43.06
CA ASP A 26 13.41 -23.45 -43.37
C ASP A 26 12.16 -24.33 -43.20
N VAL A 27 11.10 -23.75 -42.65
CA VAL A 27 9.87 -24.44 -42.26
C VAL A 27 8.70 -23.85 -43.04
N SER A 28 8.00 -24.67 -43.83
CA SER A 28 6.83 -24.24 -44.60
C SER A 28 5.57 -24.14 -43.73
N ASP A 29 4.49 -23.59 -44.29
CA ASP A 29 3.19 -23.53 -43.62
C ASP A 29 2.66 -24.94 -43.33
N GLU A 30 2.84 -25.86 -44.27
CA GLU A 30 2.50 -27.27 -44.12
C GLU A 30 3.26 -27.92 -42.95
N ASP A 31 4.57 -27.65 -42.81
CA ASP A 31 5.34 -28.18 -41.69
C ASP A 31 4.79 -27.71 -40.33
N VAL A 32 4.34 -26.45 -40.24
CA VAL A 32 3.73 -25.90 -39.02
C VAL A 32 2.40 -26.60 -38.73
N VAL A 33 1.51 -26.70 -39.73
CA VAL A 33 0.21 -27.37 -39.62
C VAL A 33 0.39 -28.84 -39.20
N ASP A 34 1.28 -29.55 -39.89
CA ASP A 34 1.59 -30.95 -39.60
C ASP A 34 2.13 -31.11 -38.18
N SER A 35 2.90 -30.14 -37.67
CA SER A 35 3.38 -30.17 -36.30
C SER A 35 2.24 -30.09 -35.27
N PHE A 36 1.22 -29.25 -35.51
CA PHE A 36 0.06 -29.14 -34.63
C PHE A 36 -0.80 -30.41 -34.69
N VAL A 37 -1.12 -30.87 -35.90
CA VAL A 37 -1.95 -32.07 -36.10
C VAL A 37 -1.26 -33.32 -35.53
N SER A 38 0.03 -33.52 -35.85
CA SER A 38 0.79 -34.66 -35.37
C SER A 38 1.02 -34.63 -33.86
N SER A 39 1.06 -33.45 -33.22
CA SER A 39 1.15 -33.34 -31.76
C SER A 39 -0.06 -33.95 -31.02
N LEU A 40 -1.21 -34.03 -31.69
CA LEU A 40 -2.46 -34.61 -31.18
C LEU A 40 -2.60 -36.11 -31.49
N ASN A 41 -1.79 -36.65 -32.41
CA ASN A 41 -1.78 -38.06 -32.76
C ASN A 41 -1.26 -38.94 -31.60
N GLN A 42 -1.48 -40.25 -31.70
CA GLN A 42 -0.93 -41.20 -30.74
C GLN A 42 0.61 -41.06 -30.69
N GLY A 43 1.16 -40.84 -29.50
CA GLY A 43 2.58 -40.60 -29.31
C GLY A 43 3.02 -39.13 -29.47
N GLY A 44 2.16 -38.26 -29.98
CA GLY A 44 2.38 -36.81 -30.08
C GLY A 44 2.53 -36.14 -28.71
N PHE A 45 3.34 -35.08 -28.67
CA PHE A 45 3.71 -34.45 -27.39
C PHE A 45 2.53 -33.76 -26.71
N PHE A 46 1.64 -33.10 -27.45
CA PHE A 46 0.50 -32.39 -26.88
C PHE A 46 -0.55 -33.37 -26.35
N ARG A 47 -0.78 -34.49 -27.06
CA ARG A 47 -1.61 -35.58 -26.53
C ARG A 47 -1.03 -36.18 -25.25
N LYS A 48 0.29 -36.42 -25.18
CA LYS A 48 0.96 -36.87 -23.95
C LYS A 48 0.80 -35.84 -22.82
N PHE A 49 0.91 -34.55 -23.14
CA PHE A 49 0.70 -33.46 -22.19
C PHE A 49 -0.74 -33.48 -21.64
N LEU A 50 -1.76 -33.57 -22.49
CA LEU A 50 -3.17 -33.66 -22.07
C LEU A 50 -3.42 -34.86 -21.14
N PHE A 51 -2.93 -36.04 -21.50
CA PHE A 51 -3.07 -37.25 -20.67
C PHE A 51 -2.22 -37.24 -19.40
N SER A 52 -1.21 -36.38 -19.30
CA SER A 52 -0.44 -36.16 -18.06
C SER A 52 -1.06 -35.04 -17.21
N GLY A 53 -1.95 -34.25 -17.80
CA GLY A 53 -2.64 -33.15 -17.16
C GLY A 53 -3.53 -33.61 -16.01
N LYS A 54 -3.70 -32.72 -15.03
CA LYS A 54 -4.57 -32.92 -13.88
C LYS A 54 -5.39 -31.65 -13.66
N LEU A 55 -6.66 -31.81 -13.29
CA LEU A 55 -7.50 -30.68 -12.89
C LEU A 55 -7.20 -30.23 -11.46
N GLY A 56 -6.66 -31.14 -10.64
CA GLY A 56 -6.04 -30.78 -9.38
C GLY A 56 -5.04 -31.83 -8.92
N TYR A 57 -4.14 -31.44 -8.02
CA TYR A 57 -3.10 -32.30 -7.52
C TYR A 57 -2.81 -32.00 -6.05
N ILE A 58 -2.74 -33.02 -5.22
CA ILE A 58 -2.35 -32.87 -3.81
C ILE A 58 -0.95 -33.45 -3.66
N HIS A 59 -0.04 -32.63 -3.15
CA HIS A 59 1.29 -33.06 -2.75
C HIS A 59 1.51 -32.70 -1.28
N ARG A 60 1.63 -33.73 -0.44
CA ARG A 60 1.72 -33.59 1.03
C ARG A 60 0.53 -32.77 1.56
N ASP A 61 0.78 -31.59 2.11
CA ASP A 61 -0.20 -30.69 2.70
C ASP A 61 -0.69 -29.59 1.74
N THR A 62 -0.29 -29.63 0.46
CA THR A 62 -0.57 -28.57 -0.52
C THR A 62 -1.44 -29.08 -1.66
N LEU A 63 -2.58 -28.41 -1.89
CA LEU A 63 -3.47 -28.60 -3.02
C LEU A 63 -3.11 -27.63 -4.15
N PHE A 64 -3.01 -28.12 -5.38
CA PHE A 64 -2.81 -27.33 -6.59
C PHE A 64 -4.06 -27.43 -7.46
N VAL A 65 -4.65 -26.28 -7.80
CA VAL A 65 -5.75 -26.14 -8.77
C VAL A 65 -5.51 -24.89 -9.61
N HIS A 66 -6.13 -24.77 -10.78
CA HIS A 66 -5.90 -23.62 -11.65
C HIS A 66 -6.59 -22.35 -11.11
N GLY A 67 -7.90 -22.43 -10.84
CA GLY A 67 -8.76 -21.35 -10.35
C GLY A 67 -8.78 -21.21 -8.84
N ALA A 68 -9.73 -21.86 -8.19
CA ALA A 68 -9.84 -21.86 -6.74
C ALA A 68 -10.51 -23.14 -6.27
N ALA A 69 -10.49 -23.37 -4.95
CA ALA A 69 -11.24 -24.43 -4.30
C ALA A 69 -11.89 -23.84 -3.05
N ASP A 70 -13.22 -23.70 -3.07
CA ASP A 70 -14.04 -23.09 -2.04
C ASP A 70 -15.36 -23.87 -1.87
N SER A 71 -16.22 -23.42 -0.98
CA SER A 71 -17.51 -24.08 -0.67
C SER A 71 -18.42 -24.23 -1.89
N SER A 72 -18.29 -23.37 -2.90
CA SER A 72 -19.13 -23.42 -4.10
C SER A 72 -18.78 -24.61 -5.00
N ASN A 73 -17.49 -24.98 -5.09
CA ASN A 73 -17.01 -26.02 -6.00
C ASN A 73 -16.45 -27.27 -5.31
N PHE A 74 -16.17 -27.21 -4.00
CA PHE A 74 -15.62 -28.34 -3.26
C PHE A 74 -16.49 -29.58 -3.40
N GLY A 75 -15.83 -30.70 -3.71
CA GLY A 75 -16.46 -32.01 -3.85
C GLY A 75 -17.23 -32.23 -5.16
N TYR A 76 -17.38 -31.21 -6.01
CA TYR A 76 -18.10 -31.34 -7.28
C TYR A 76 -17.28 -32.07 -8.35
N VAL A 77 -17.89 -33.07 -8.98
CA VAL A 77 -17.36 -33.77 -10.15
C VAL A 77 -18.48 -33.83 -11.19
N PRO A 78 -18.26 -33.40 -12.45
CA PRO A 78 -19.32 -33.39 -13.44
C PRO A 78 -19.96 -34.77 -13.65
N GLY A 79 -21.28 -34.83 -13.52
CA GLY A 79 -22.07 -36.06 -13.73
C GLY A 79 -22.23 -36.94 -12.49
N GLU A 80 -21.66 -36.54 -11.36
CA GLU A 80 -21.92 -37.17 -10.06
C GLU A 80 -23.03 -36.41 -9.32
N ASP A 81 -24.00 -37.14 -8.77
CA ASP A 81 -25.10 -36.54 -7.99
C ASP A 81 -24.68 -36.15 -6.57
N VAL A 82 -23.60 -36.78 -6.05
CA VAL A 82 -23.15 -36.62 -4.67
C VAL A 82 -21.75 -36.01 -4.65
N ARG A 83 -21.62 -34.89 -3.93
CA ARG A 83 -20.31 -34.26 -3.71
C ARG A 83 -19.40 -35.13 -2.85
N SER A 84 -18.13 -35.18 -3.22
CA SER A 84 -17.10 -35.84 -2.42
C SER A 84 -16.91 -35.09 -1.09
N THR A 85 -16.61 -35.84 -0.02
CA THR A 85 -16.53 -35.27 1.34
C THR A 85 -15.09 -35.00 1.79
N THR A 86 -14.11 -35.54 1.06
CA THR A 86 -12.68 -35.33 1.34
C THR A 86 -11.96 -34.76 0.11
N PRO A 87 -10.95 -33.88 0.28
CA PRO A 87 -10.17 -33.35 -0.84
C PRO A 87 -9.47 -34.43 -1.65
N HIS A 88 -8.93 -35.47 -1.00
CA HIS A 88 -8.23 -36.56 -1.68
C HIS A 88 -9.14 -37.37 -2.59
N GLU A 89 -10.34 -37.73 -2.11
CA GLU A 89 -11.36 -38.40 -2.91
C GLU A 89 -11.83 -37.51 -4.06
N TRP A 90 -12.12 -36.25 -3.77
CA TRP A 90 -12.58 -35.28 -4.76
C TRP A 90 -11.60 -35.15 -5.93
N ILE A 91 -10.31 -34.91 -5.64
CA ILE A 91 -9.27 -34.73 -6.65
C ILE A 91 -9.01 -36.04 -7.43
N ALA A 92 -9.11 -37.20 -6.77
CA ALA A 92 -8.98 -38.49 -7.45
C ALA A 92 -10.13 -38.70 -8.46
N LYS A 93 -11.39 -38.47 -8.04
CA LYS A 93 -12.57 -38.59 -8.91
C LYS A 93 -12.56 -37.56 -10.03
N LEU A 94 -12.18 -36.31 -9.75
CA LEU A 94 -12.12 -35.25 -10.76
C LEU A 94 -11.08 -35.56 -11.85
N ASN A 95 -9.91 -36.08 -11.49
CA ASN A 95 -8.91 -36.52 -12.46
C ASN A 95 -9.33 -37.80 -13.21
N ALA A 96 -10.02 -38.73 -12.55
CA ALA A 96 -10.59 -39.89 -13.24
C ALA A 96 -11.62 -39.47 -14.30
N TRP A 97 -12.47 -38.49 -13.96
CA TRP A 97 -13.41 -37.88 -14.90
C TRP A 97 -12.68 -37.20 -16.08
N LEU A 98 -11.64 -36.38 -15.83
CA LEU A 98 -10.78 -35.81 -16.88
C LEU A 98 -10.27 -36.90 -17.84
N HIS A 99 -9.72 -37.99 -17.30
CA HIS A 99 -9.23 -39.10 -18.11
C HIS A 99 -10.33 -39.74 -18.95
N SER A 100 -11.54 -39.92 -18.40
CA SER A 100 -12.68 -40.45 -19.15
C SER A 100 -13.09 -39.55 -20.31
N GLU A 101 -13.08 -38.23 -20.12
CA GLU A 101 -13.39 -37.26 -21.19
C GLU A 101 -12.30 -37.29 -22.27
N LEU A 102 -11.02 -37.41 -21.90
CA LEU A 102 -9.92 -37.56 -22.86
C LEU A 102 -10.01 -38.87 -23.66
N LEU A 103 -10.44 -39.98 -23.03
CA LEU A 103 -10.69 -41.24 -23.74
C LEU A 103 -11.85 -41.09 -24.73
N ALA A 104 -12.95 -40.45 -24.32
CA ALA A 104 -14.08 -40.15 -25.21
C ALA A 104 -13.64 -39.25 -26.39
N TRP A 105 -12.74 -38.28 -26.16
CA TRP A 105 -12.14 -37.49 -27.23
C TRP A 105 -11.28 -38.33 -28.18
N VAL A 106 -10.52 -39.30 -27.67
CA VAL A 106 -9.75 -40.21 -28.54
C VAL A 106 -10.68 -41.05 -29.43
N GLU A 107 -11.81 -41.49 -28.89
CA GLU A 107 -12.81 -42.25 -29.64
C GLU A 107 -13.55 -41.37 -30.66
N GLN A 108 -13.83 -40.11 -30.31
CA GLN A 108 -14.57 -39.15 -31.13
C GLN A 108 -13.89 -37.77 -31.12
N PRO A 109 -12.76 -37.60 -31.85
CA PRO A 109 -11.95 -36.39 -31.79
C PRO A 109 -12.53 -35.22 -32.58
N THR A 110 -13.33 -35.54 -33.59
CA THR A 110 -14.00 -34.58 -34.48
C THR A 110 -15.45 -34.40 -34.08
N TRP A 111 -16.01 -33.26 -34.48
CA TRP A 111 -17.45 -33.03 -34.43
C TRP A 111 -18.16 -34.04 -35.32
N GLN A 112 -19.32 -34.55 -34.88
CA GLN A 112 -20.18 -35.36 -35.74
C GLN A 112 -20.87 -34.47 -36.79
N GLU A 113 -20.73 -34.80 -38.07
CA GLU A 113 -21.50 -34.17 -39.15
C GLU A 113 -23.00 -34.42 -38.93
N GLY A 114 -23.80 -33.34 -38.99
CA GLY A 114 -25.25 -33.39 -38.80
C GLY A 114 -25.78 -32.82 -37.47
N LYS A 115 -24.90 -32.35 -36.58
CA LYS A 115 -25.26 -31.50 -35.42
C LYS A 115 -24.20 -30.41 -35.27
N THR A 116 -24.55 -29.18 -35.63
CA THR A 116 -23.59 -28.25 -36.22
C THR A 116 -23.35 -26.99 -35.39
N GLY A 117 -22.06 -26.63 -35.30
CA GLY A 117 -21.49 -25.48 -36.01
C GLY A 117 -19.96 -25.66 -36.18
N TRP A 118 -19.06 -24.72 -36.53
CA TRP A 118 -19.09 -23.28 -36.85
C TRP A 118 -18.79 -23.10 -38.34
N ALA A 119 -19.87 -23.14 -39.13
CA ALA A 119 -20.09 -22.40 -40.38
C ALA A 119 -21.52 -22.74 -40.82
N GLN A 120 -22.47 -22.37 -39.94
CA GLN A 120 -23.94 -22.47 -40.04
C GLN A 120 -24.49 -23.67 -40.85
N PRO A 121 -25.08 -24.66 -40.17
CA PRO A 121 -26.46 -24.45 -39.72
C PRO A 121 -26.67 -24.44 -38.20
N VAL A 122 -27.29 -23.35 -37.74
CA VAL A 122 -27.99 -23.11 -36.46
C VAL A 122 -27.16 -23.11 -35.18
N GLU A 123 -26.92 -21.89 -34.68
CA GLU A 123 -26.37 -21.56 -33.37
C GLU A 123 -26.94 -22.40 -32.23
N GLY A 124 -26.06 -23.01 -31.43
CA GLY A 124 -26.34 -23.26 -30.02
C GLY A 124 -26.14 -24.67 -29.47
N ASP A 125 -25.70 -25.67 -30.25
CA ASP A 125 -25.29 -26.95 -29.64
C ASP A 125 -23.99 -27.53 -30.21
N TRP A 126 -22.91 -27.15 -29.53
CA TRP A 126 -21.52 -27.57 -29.72
C TRP A 126 -21.22 -28.89 -29.01
N SER A 127 -22.20 -29.75 -28.70
CA SER A 127 -21.99 -30.89 -27.79
C SER A 127 -21.51 -32.20 -28.43
N ALA A 128 -21.45 -32.29 -29.76
CA ALA A 128 -21.34 -33.56 -30.48
C ALA A 128 -19.89 -34.06 -30.74
N ARG A 129 -18.96 -33.84 -29.80
CA ARG A 129 -17.61 -34.45 -29.81
C ARG A 129 -17.27 -35.01 -28.43
N GLY A 130 -16.32 -35.96 -28.40
CA GLY A 130 -15.71 -36.37 -27.15
C GLY A 130 -15.00 -35.21 -26.44
N ALA A 131 -15.00 -35.25 -25.10
CA ALA A 131 -14.53 -34.20 -24.21
C ALA A 131 -15.31 -32.86 -24.24
N ASN A 132 -16.53 -32.81 -24.81
CA ASN A 132 -17.29 -31.55 -24.79
C ASN A 132 -17.59 -31.05 -23.36
N ARG A 133 -17.86 -31.97 -22.42
CA ARG A 133 -18.13 -31.57 -21.02
C ARG A 133 -16.86 -31.03 -20.36
N LEU A 134 -15.70 -31.58 -20.69
CA LEU A 134 -14.42 -31.02 -20.28
C LEU A 134 -14.20 -29.62 -20.85
N LEU A 135 -14.48 -29.38 -22.14
CA LEU A 135 -14.39 -28.04 -22.73
C LEU A 135 -15.32 -27.04 -22.03
N ALA A 136 -16.55 -27.44 -21.73
CA ALA A 136 -17.50 -26.62 -20.97
C ALA A 136 -17.01 -26.35 -19.54
N TYR A 137 -16.37 -27.32 -18.89
CA TYR A 137 -15.84 -27.18 -17.52
C TYR A 137 -14.65 -26.22 -17.42
N VAL A 138 -13.89 -26.07 -18.51
CA VAL A 138 -12.73 -25.16 -18.62
C VAL A 138 -13.05 -23.93 -19.49
N ALA A 139 -14.32 -23.56 -19.62
CA ALA A 139 -14.73 -22.36 -20.32
C ALA A 139 -14.96 -21.17 -19.34
N PRO A 140 -14.81 -19.91 -19.80
CA PRO A 140 -15.20 -18.75 -19.04
C PRO A 140 -16.65 -18.83 -18.51
N GLY A 141 -16.83 -18.62 -17.20
CA GLY A 141 -18.14 -18.69 -16.54
C GLY A 141 -18.59 -20.10 -16.17
N ALA A 142 -17.75 -21.12 -16.32
CA ALA A 142 -18.04 -22.47 -15.87
C ALA A 142 -18.04 -22.54 -14.33
N GLU A 143 -19.23 -22.63 -13.74
CA GLU A 143 -19.41 -22.83 -12.31
C GLU A 143 -20.37 -24.01 -12.06
N PRO A 144 -20.05 -24.94 -11.14
CA PRO A 144 -18.81 -25.04 -10.35
C PRO A 144 -17.64 -25.66 -11.14
N SER A 145 -16.46 -25.05 -11.08
CA SER A 145 -15.22 -25.53 -11.72
C SER A 145 -14.00 -25.26 -10.83
N VAL A 146 -12.95 -26.05 -10.92
CA VAL A 146 -11.65 -25.73 -10.30
C VAL A 146 -10.76 -24.86 -11.19
N VAL A 147 -11.23 -24.51 -12.40
CA VAL A 147 -10.45 -23.76 -13.41
C VAL A 147 -10.85 -22.29 -13.44
N TYR A 148 -12.14 -21.99 -13.63
CA TYR A 148 -12.63 -20.61 -13.76
C TYR A 148 -13.15 -19.99 -12.45
N GLN A 149 -13.07 -20.73 -11.35
CA GLN A 149 -13.38 -20.18 -10.04
C GLN A 149 -12.33 -19.13 -9.64
N ASN A 150 -12.81 -18.01 -9.10
CA ASN A 150 -11.96 -16.92 -8.63
C ASN A 150 -11.71 -17.04 -7.12
N MET A 151 -10.44 -17.05 -6.71
CA MET A 151 -10.05 -17.08 -5.30
C MET A 151 -10.18 -15.72 -4.60
N PHE A 152 -10.37 -14.64 -5.37
CA PHE A 152 -10.48 -13.27 -4.90
C PHE A 152 -11.93 -12.86 -4.64
N ASP A 153 -12.12 -11.80 -3.85
CA ASP A 153 -13.46 -11.27 -3.58
C ASP A 153 -14.09 -10.65 -4.83
N LYS A 154 -15.35 -10.19 -4.72
CA LYS A 154 -16.08 -9.57 -5.84
C LYS A 154 -15.42 -8.31 -6.42
N LYS A 155 -14.45 -7.72 -5.72
CA LYS A 155 -13.66 -6.56 -6.15
C LYS A 155 -12.26 -6.98 -6.63
N ASN A 156 -11.99 -8.28 -6.74
CA ASN A 156 -10.70 -8.91 -7.02
C ASN A 156 -9.62 -8.65 -5.94
N ASN A 157 -10.01 -8.32 -4.72
CA ASN A 157 -9.08 -8.28 -3.59
C ASN A 157 -8.81 -9.67 -3.04
N SER A 158 -7.65 -9.83 -2.43
CA SER A 158 -7.34 -10.99 -1.60
C SER A 158 -8.41 -11.20 -0.53
N GLN A 159 -8.71 -12.47 -0.26
CA GLN A 159 -9.63 -12.90 0.80
C GLN A 159 -9.13 -14.22 1.39
N PHE A 160 -9.62 -14.55 2.58
CA PHE A 160 -9.36 -15.86 3.16
C PHE A 160 -10.32 -16.90 2.57
N LEU A 161 -9.91 -18.16 2.59
CA LEU A 161 -10.78 -19.28 2.27
C LEU A 161 -11.98 -19.28 3.24
N ASP A 162 -13.17 -19.68 2.75
CA ASP A 162 -14.33 -19.79 3.61
C ASP A 162 -14.10 -20.82 4.73
N ARG A 163 -14.79 -20.62 5.86
CA ARG A 163 -14.53 -21.40 7.07
C ARG A 163 -14.90 -22.87 6.92
N GLU A 164 -15.99 -23.17 6.22
CA GLU A 164 -16.45 -24.54 5.99
C GLU A 164 -15.40 -25.35 5.23
N THR A 165 -14.91 -24.81 4.11
CA THR A 165 -13.88 -25.44 3.30
C THR A 165 -12.56 -25.50 4.02
N SER A 166 -12.18 -24.45 4.76
CA SER A 166 -10.97 -24.43 5.59
C SER A 166 -10.99 -25.54 6.62
N ASP A 167 -12.07 -25.72 7.37
CA ASP A 167 -12.21 -26.76 8.39
C ASP A 167 -12.09 -28.17 7.77
N ILE A 168 -12.73 -28.39 6.61
CA ILE A 168 -12.62 -29.65 5.87
C ILE A 168 -11.18 -29.90 5.42
N PHE A 169 -10.52 -28.89 4.85
CA PHE A 169 -9.16 -29.00 4.34
C PHE A 169 -8.19 -29.32 5.47
N LEU A 170 -8.27 -28.58 6.58
CA LEU A 170 -7.43 -28.78 7.74
C LEU A 170 -7.60 -30.17 8.36
N LYS A 171 -8.85 -30.64 8.48
CA LYS A 171 -9.18 -32.00 8.96
C LYS A 171 -8.60 -33.09 8.06
N ASN A 172 -8.46 -32.82 6.77
CA ASN A 172 -7.89 -33.74 5.79
C ASN A 172 -6.41 -33.48 5.49
N GLY A 173 -5.72 -32.71 6.33
CA GLY A 173 -4.27 -32.48 6.22
C GLY A 173 -3.84 -31.47 5.15
N ILE A 174 -4.77 -30.79 4.50
CA ILE A 174 -4.48 -29.69 3.57
C ILE A 174 -4.26 -28.42 4.40
N ARG A 175 -3.11 -27.79 4.20
CA ARG A 175 -2.67 -26.55 4.88
C ARG A 175 -2.47 -25.41 3.88
N ARG A 176 -2.36 -25.72 2.59
CA ARG A 176 -2.10 -24.74 1.54
C ARG A 176 -2.86 -25.06 0.26
N VAL A 177 -3.28 -24.02 -0.46
CA VAL A 177 -3.82 -24.09 -1.82
C VAL A 177 -3.03 -23.17 -2.74
N CYS A 178 -2.49 -23.70 -3.84
CA CYS A 178 -1.78 -22.97 -4.88
C CYS A 178 -2.66 -22.83 -6.11
N VAL A 179 -2.71 -21.62 -6.66
CA VAL A 179 -3.65 -21.21 -7.69
C VAL A 179 -3.03 -20.22 -8.69
N GLY A 180 -3.61 -20.10 -9.90
CA GLY A 180 -3.01 -19.33 -10.99
C GLY A 180 -3.93 -18.90 -12.14
N HIS A 181 -5.25 -18.79 -11.94
CA HIS A 181 -6.21 -18.39 -12.98
C HIS A 181 -6.32 -16.88 -13.18
N CYS A 182 -6.40 -16.13 -12.08
CA CYS A 182 -6.62 -14.68 -12.11
C CYS A 182 -5.29 -13.96 -11.87
N PRO A 183 -4.77 -13.24 -12.89
CA PRO A 183 -3.53 -12.51 -12.72
C PRO A 183 -3.69 -11.40 -11.69
N HIS A 184 -2.75 -11.31 -10.76
CA HIS A 184 -2.86 -10.43 -9.60
C HIS A 184 -1.60 -9.60 -9.41
N GLY A 185 -1.35 -8.68 -10.34
CA GLY A 185 -0.39 -7.61 -10.13
C GLY A 185 1.09 -8.01 -10.15
N TYR A 186 1.93 -7.23 -9.43
CA TYR A 186 3.39 -7.22 -9.58
C TYR A 186 4.14 -8.40 -8.97
N ALA A 187 3.50 -9.16 -8.07
CA ALA A 187 4.11 -10.25 -7.32
C ALA A 187 3.03 -11.26 -6.90
N PRO A 188 3.39 -12.51 -6.55
CA PRO A 188 2.45 -13.48 -6.02
C PRO A 188 1.68 -12.93 -4.81
N SER A 189 0.39 -13.25 -4.72
CA SER A 189 -0.44 -12.95 -3.54
C SER A 189 -0.45 -14.17 -2.63
N VAL A 190 0.12 -14.01 -1.45
CA VAL A 190 -0.04 -14.99 -0.36
C VAL A 190 -1.13 -14.52 0.57
N MET A 191 -2.06 -15.38 0.96
CA MET A 191 -3.15 -15.08 1.90
C MET A 191 -3.04 -16.04 3.08
N ARG A 192 -2.76 -15.51 4.27
CA ARG A 192 -2.45 -16.31 5.47
C ARG A 192 -3.67 -16.47 6.38
N GLY A 193 -4.68 -17.18 5.87
CA GLY A 193 -5.77 -17.72 6.70
C GLY A 193 -5.34 -19.02 7.40
N ASP A 194 -6.30 -19.75 7.98
CA ASP A 194 -6.02 -21.07 8.58
C ASP A 194 -5.46 -22.05 7.53
N VAL A 195 -5.95 -21.94 6.29
CA VAL A 195 -5.35 -22.52 5.09
C VAL A 195 -4.67 -21.40 4.29
N GLU A 196 -3.37 -21.55 4.01
CA GLU A 196 -2.61 -20.60 3.21
C GLU A 196 -3.04 -20.68 1.73
N ILE A 197 -3.33 -19.54 1.10
CA ILE A 197 -3.55 -19.50 -0.36
C ILE A 197 -2.37 -18.78 -1.01
N ILE A 198 -1.81 -19.36 -2.08
CA ILE A 198 -0.79 -18.75 -2.91
C ILE A 198 -1.33 -18.59 -4.32
N ALA A 199 -1.62 -17.36 -4.72
CA ALA A 199 -1.94 -16.99 -6.09
C ALA A 199 -0.68 -16.46 -6.77
N ALA A 200 -0.07 -17.29 -7.62
CA ALA A 200 1.23 -17.00 -8.25
C ALA A 200 1.11 -16.50 -9.70
N ASP A 201 -0.11 -16.28 -10.20
CA ASP A 201 -0.29 -15.69 -11.51
C ASP A 201 0.01 -14.18 -11.50
N THR A 202 1.18 -13.85 -12.04
CA THR A 202 1.64 -12.47 -12.24
C THR A 202 1.69 -12.12 -13.73
N SER A 203 0.93 -12.83 -14.57
CA SER A 203 0.70 -12.39 -15.94
C SER A 203 0.12 -10.97 -15.88
N TYR A 204 0.55 -10.02 -16.70
CA TYR A 204 0.18 -8.59 -16.57
C TYR A 204 0.84 -7.81 -15.42
N SER A 205 1.99 -8.27 -14.90
CA SER A 205 2.81 -7.47 -13.98
C SER A 205 3.29 -6.14 -14.58
N ASP A 206 3.42 -6.04 -15.90
CA ASP A 206 3.70 -4.79 -16.62
C ASP A 206 3.00 -4.77 -17.99
N MET A 207 1.76 -4.28 -18.02
CA MET A 207 0.97 -4.17 -19.25
C MET A 207 1.53 -3.18 -20.29
N LYS A 208 2.61 -2.45 -19.98
CA LYS A 208 3.29 -1.59 -20.97
C LYS A 208 4.39 -2.35 -21.71
N ALA A 209 4.86 -3.47 -21.16
CA ALA A 209 5.87 -4.30 -21.81
C ALA A 209 5.24 -5.13 -22.95
N PRO A 210 5.98 -5.44 -24.02
CA PRO A 210 5.47 -6.23 -25.14
C PRO A 210 4.90 -7.62 -24.73
N ASP A 211 5.43 -8.20 -23.66
CA ASP A 211 5.03 -9.50 -23.12
C ASP A 211 4.03 -9.39 -21.94
N ASN A 212 3.60 -8.17 -21.61
CA ASN A 212 2.80 -7.82 -20.43
C ASN A 212 3.45 -8.14 -19.07
N ARG A 213 4.72 -8.56 -19.03
CA ARG A 213 5.42 -8.96 -17.79
C ARG A 213 6.55 -7.99 -17.44
N GLY A 214 7.25 -7.48 -18.44
CA GLY A 214 8.37 -6.56 -18.27
C GLY A 214 9.52 -7.21 -17.52
N LYS A 215 10.13 -6.47 -16.59
CA LYS A 215 11.27 -6.96 -15.79
C LYS A 215 10.84 -7.77 -14.56
N ALA A 216 9.55 -7.81 -14.25
CA ALA A 216 9.07 -8.44 -13.03
C ALA A 216 9.13 -9.96 -13.14
N TRP A 217 9.67 -10.60 -12.10
CA TRP A 217 9.66 -12.05 -11.97
C TRP A 217 9.59 -12.43 -10.50
N SER A 218 9.09 -13.61 -10.20
CA SER A 218 9.05 -14.13 -8.84
C SER A 218 9.14 -15.65 -8.85
N GLU A 219 9.85 -16.19 -7.87
CA GLU A 219 9.87 -17.62 -7.55
C GLU A 219 9.21 -17.83 -6.18
N VAL A 220 8.31 -18.81 -6.11
CA VAL A 220 7.71 -19.29 -4.86
C VAL A 220 8.26 -20.68 -4.56
N VAL A 221 9.03 -20.80 -3.49
CA VAL A 221 9.63 -22.07 -3.05
C VAL A 221 8.88 -22.56 -1.82
N ILE A 222 8.26 -23.74 -1.93
CA ILE A 222 7.53 -24.38 -0.84
C ILE A 222 8.42 -25.44 -0.20
N CYS A 223 8.76 -25.23 1.07
CA CYS A 223 9.61 -26.10 1.88
C CYS A 223 8.79 -26.78 2.99
N ALA A 224 9.41 -27.71 3.73
CA ALA A 224 8.76 -28.33 4.89
C ALA A 224 8.51 -27.29 6.00
N GLU A 225 9.43 -26.35 6.15
CA GLU A 225 9.53 -25.33 7.20
C GLU A 225 8.69 -24.08 6.91
N GLY A 226 8.28 -23.86 5.65
CA GLY A 226 7.62 -22.62 5.25
C GLY A 226 7.55 -22.40 3.74
N THR A 227 7.21 -21.17 3.38
CA THR A 227 7.18 -20.67 1.99
C THR A 227 8.20 -19.55 1.86
N ILE A 228 9.07 -19.60 0.85
CA ILE A 228 10.02 -18.55 0.52
C ILE A 228 9.56 -17.91 -0.78
N VAL A 229 9.55 -16.58 -0.84
CA VAL A 229 9.28 -15.85 -2.07
C VAL A 229 10.39 -14.83 -2.30
N HIS A 230 10.94 -14.86 -3.51
CA HIS A 230 11.91 -13.87 -3.95
C HIS A 230 11.73 -13.54 -5.42
N GLY A 231 12.25 -12.39 -5.83
CA GLY A 231 12.04 -11.90 -7.19
C GLY A 231 12.36 -10.42 -7.31
N VAL A 232 11.86 -9.82 -8.38
CA VAL A 232 12.05 -8.41 -8.72
C VAL A 232 10.71 -7.83 -9.18
N LEU A 233 10.39 -6.63 -8.70
CA LEU A 233 9.19 -5.87 -9.09
C LEU A 233 9.41 -5.13 -10.42
N PRO A 234 8.36 -4.60 -11.08
CA PRO A 234 8.51 -3.86 -12.34
C PRO A 234 9.43 -2.64 -12.26
N ASP A 235 9.56 -2.03 -11.08
CA ASP A 235 10.47 -0.91 -10.79
C ASP A 235 11.89 -1.35 -10.41
N GLU A 236 12.23 -2.62 -10.66
CA GLU A 236 13.51 -3.27 -10.39
C GLU A 236 13.86 -3.41 -8.90
N ASN A 237 12.95 -3.08 -7.99
CA ASN A 237 13.15 -3.33 -6.56
C ASN A 237 13.07 -4.84 -6.25
N PRO A 238 14.10 -5.43 -5.63
CA PRO A 238 14.08 -6.84 -5.26
C PRO A 238 13.12 -7.10 -4.10
N ILE A 239 12.41 -8.23 -4.13
CA ILE A 239 11.61 -8.74 -3.02
C ILE A 239 12.24 -10.00 -2.45
N TYR A 240 12.14 -10.18 -1.14
CA TYR A 240 12.57 -11.39 -0.45
C TYR A 240 11.83 -11.50 0.88
N TYR A 241 11.14 -12.62 1.11
CA TYR A 241 10.56 -12.93 2.40
C TYR A 241 10.37 -14.44 2.61
N GLU A 242 10.33 -14.81 3.89
CA GLU A 242 10.09 -16.16 4.36
C GLU A 242 8.85 -16.18 5.24
N LEU A 243 7.97 -17.14 4.98
CA LEU A 243 6.76 -17.41 5.75
C LEU A 243 6.95 -18.76 6.44
N LEU A 244 7.50 -18.71 7.65
CA LEU A 244 7.77 -19.89 8.47
C LEU A 244 6.47 -20.47 9.06
N LYS A 245 6.38 -21.80 9.15
CA LYS A 245 5.25 -22.52 9.76
C LYS A 245 5.25 -22.46 11.30
N GLU A 246 6.40 -22.25 11.93
CA GLU A 246 6.53 -22.25 13.39
C GLU A 246 5.92 -20.97 14.00
N GLU A 247 4.95 -21.15 14.90
CA GLU A 247 4.32 -20.05 15.63
C GLU A 247 5.37 -19.23 16.40
N GLY A 248 5.24 -17.91 16.36
CA GLY A 248 6.17 -16.99 17.03
C GLY A 248 7.50 -16.73 16.31
N LYS A 249 7.83 -17.48 15.24
CA LYS A 249 9.02 -17.21 14.39
C LYS A 249 8.70 -16.46 13.10
N ASN A 250 7.44 -16.42 12.68
CA ASN A 250 7.03 -15.73 11.47
C ASN A 250 6.72 -14.25 11.74
N ASN A 251 7.76 -13.41 11.75
CA ASN A 251 7.67 -11.95 11.89
C ASN A 251 7.33 -11.23 10.57
N CYS A 252 7.16 -11.97 9.47
CA CYS A 252 6.81 -11.39 8.18
C CYS A 252 5.32 -11.05 8.15
N MET A 253 4.98 -9.83 7.70
CA MET A 253 3.61 -9.35 7.64
C MET A 253 2.89 -9.68 6.32
N VAL A 254 3.59 -10.27 5.35
CA VAL A 254 3.01 -10.62 4.04
C VAL A 254 1.83 -11.56 4.22
N GLY A 255 0.76 -11.31 3.47
CA GLY A 255 -0.48 -12.07 3.44
C GLY A 255 -1.47 -11.77 4.55
N LEU A 256 -1.26 -10.66 5.28
CA LEU A 256 -2.22 -10.13 6.24
C LEU A 256 -3.05 -8.99 5.59
N PRO A 257 -4.37 -8.94 5.84
CA PRO A 257 -5.18 -7.79 5.52
C PRO A 257 -4.90 -6.65 6.51
N LEU A 258 -4.98 -5.40 6.04
CA LEU A 258 -5.01 -4.25 6.94
C LEU A 258 -6.45 -4.07 7.47
N ARG A 259 -6.62 -4.04 8.79
CA ARG A 259 -7.91 -4.02 9.50
C ARG A 259 -7.87 -3.01 10.65
N TYR A 260 -7.83 -1.72 10.31
CA TYR A 260 -8.04 -0.64 11.29
C TYR A 260 -9.41 0.01 11.07
N PRO A 261 -10.14 0.46 12.12
CA PRO A 261 -11.51 0.98 12.01
C PRO A 261 -11.53 2.33 11.28
N SER A 262 -11.45 2.28 9.96
CA SER A 262 -11.92 3.32 9.07
C SER A 262 -12.17 2.69 7.70
N ASP A 263 -13.26 3.09 7.08
CA ASP A 263 -13.74 2.70 5.75
C ASP A 263 -12.69 2.98 4.63
N ARG A 264 -11.56 3.63 4.98
CA ARG A 264 -10.45 4.02 4.09
C ARG A 264 -9.32 2.99 3.97
N VAL A 265 -9.24 1.98 4.84
CA VAL A 265 -8.17 0.95 4.84
C VAL A 265 -8.70 -0.41 4.36
N GLU A 266 -10.01 -0.55 4.19
CA GLU A 266 -10.66 -1.77 3.72
C GLU A 266 -10.16 -2.16 2.31
N GLY A 267 -9.78 -3.44 2.17
CA GLY A 267 -9.32 -4.04 0.91
C GLY A 267 -7.81 -3.99 0.67
N TRP A 268 -7.00 -3.32 1.52
CA TRP A 268 -5.55 -3.38 1.39
C TRP A 268 -4.95 -4.64 2.03
N TRP A 269 -4.04 -5.28 1.30
CA TRP A 269 -3.31 -6.46 1.75
C TRP A 269 -1.81 -6.25 1.65
N VAL A 270 -1.07 -6.83 2.60
CA VAL A 270 0.39 -6.87 2.54
C VAL A 270 0.80 -7.91 1.50
N LYS A 271 1.30 -7.48 0.35
CA LYS A 271 1.54 -8.34 -0.83
C LYS A 271 2.95 -8.91 -0.88
N ALA A 272 3.96 -8.11 -0.57
CA ALA A 272 5.35 -8.56 -0.60
C ALA A 272 6.21 -7.75 0.38
N GLN A 273 7.40 -8.26 0.71
CA GLN A 273 8.42 -7.53 1.45
C GLN A 273 9.58 -7.19 0.51
N LEU A 274 10.04 -5.95 0.53
CA LEU A 274 11.26 -5.57 -0.19
C LEU A 274 12.46 -6.26 0.44
N LYS A 275 13.40 -6.71 -0.39
CA LYS A 275 14.63 -7.36 0.06
C LYS A 275 15.43 -6.37 0.91
N ARG A 276 15.70 -6.78 2.13
CA ARG A 276 16.38 -5.94 3.11
C ARG A 276 17.88 -5.97 2.86
N VAL A 277 18.47 -4.80 2.61
CA VAL A 277 19.92 -4.66 2.43
C VAL A 277 20.63 -4.38 3.76
N ASN A 278 19.97 -3.65 4.67
CA ASN A 278 20.50 -3.32 6.00
C ASN A 278 19.57 -3.85 7.11
N PRO A 279 20.03 -4.77 7.98
CA PRO A 279 19.24 -5.35 9.06
C PRO A 279 18.95 -4.37 10.23
N HIS A 280 19.41 -3.13 10.17
CA HIS A 280 19.07 -2.07 11.13
C HIS A 280 17.91 -1.17 10.67
N ILE A 281 17.55 -1.17 9.38
CA ILE A 281 16.41 -0.39 8.84
C ILE A 281 15.15 -1.27 8.91
N PRO A 282 14.01 -0.81 9.45
CA PRO A 282 12.79 -1.62 9.49
C PRO A 282 12.42 -2.17 8.10
N PRO A 283 11.93 -3.42 8.00
CA PRO A 283 11.44 -3.98 6.74
C PRO A 283 10.41 -3.08 6.08
N MET A 284 10.47 -3.00 4.74
CA MET A 284 9.48 -2.30 3.93
C MET A 284 8.60 -3.33 3.24
N TYR A 285 7.30 -3.06 3.21
CA TYR A 285 6.29 -3.93 2.63
C TYR A 285 5.56 -3.22 1.49
N VAL A 286 5.35 -3.96 0.41
CA VAL A 286 4.48 -3.57 -0.69
C VAL A 286 3.06 -4.02 -0.35
N LEU A 287 2.12 -3.09 -0.42
CA LEU A 287 0.70 -3.31 -0.24
C LEU A 287 0.00 -3.31 -1.60
N SER A 288 -1.13 -4.01 -1.69
CA SER A 288 -2.01 -3.92 -2.85
C SER A 288 -3.48 -3.82 -2.47
N LYS A 289 -4.22 -3.06 -3.27
CA LYS A 289 -5.69 -3.04 -3.28
C LYS A 289 -6.17 -3.09 -4.73
N VAL A 290 -7.17 -3.90 -5.00
CA VAL A 290 -7.79 -4.08 -6.31
C VAL A 290 -9.17 -3.44 -6.34
N GLU A 291 -9.44 -2.70 -7.41
CA GLU A 291 -10.71 -2.06 -7.69
C GLU A 291 -11.06 -2.33 -9.17
N GLY A 292 -11.88 -3.37 -9.40
CA GLY A 292 -12.19 -3.86 -10.74
C GLY A 292 -10.99 -4.54 -11.38
N PHE A 293 -10.48 -3.98 -12.48
CA PHE A 293 -9.27 -4.46 -13.18
C PHE A 293 -8.01 -3.67 -12.82
N ARG A 294 -8.11 -2.70 -11.90
CA ARG A 294 -6.99 -1.85 -11.50
C ARG A 294 -6.41 -2.33 -10.18
N VAL A 295 -5.10 -2.58 -10.17
CA VAL A 295 -4.34 -2.81 -8.93
C VAL A 295 -3.63 -1.52 -8.53
N SER A 296 -3.84 -1.10 -7.29
CA SER A 296 -3.14 0.02 -6.65
C SER A 296 -2.09 -0.52 -5.69
N TYR A 297 -0.93 0.12 -5.63
CA TYR A 297 0.17 -0.26 -4.76
C TYR A 297 0.55 0.89 -3.83
N ALA A 298 1.07 0.53 -2.66
CA ALA A 298 1.69 1.45 -1.72
C ALA A 298 2.86 0.73 -1.04
N THR A 299 3.79 1.48 -0.48
CA THR A 299 4.90 0.92 0.29
C THR A 299 4.88 1.50 1.69
N LEU A 300 4.87 0.64 2.71
CA LEU A 300 4.89 1.04 4.13
C LEU A 300 6.02 0.35 4.87
N CYS A 301 6.53 0.97 5.93
CA CYS A 301 7.47 0.29 6.83
C CYS A 301 6.72 -0.69 7.76
N GLN A 302 7.43 -1.66 8.33
CA GLN A 302 6.86 -2.68 9.22
C GLN A 302 6.04 -2.08 10.35
N VAL A 303 6.49 -0.97 10.93
CA VAL A 303 5.82 -0.31 12.06
C VAL A 303 4.42 0.17 11.66
N ASP A 304 4.27 0.74 10.45
CA ASP A 304 2.98 1.23 9.97
C ASP A 304 2.06 0.08 9.56
N VAL A 305 2.61 -0.99 8.99
CA VAL A 305 1.85 -2.21 8.70
C VAL A 305 1.29 -2.83 9.98
N VAL A 306 2.09 -2.93 11.04
CA VAL A 306 1.63 -3.45 12.35
C VAL A 306 0.49 -2.59 12.90
N LYS A 307 0.64 -1.26 12.93
CA LYS A 307 -0.42 -0.35 13.40
C LYS A 307 -1.75 -0.55 12.67
N LEU A 308 -1.68 -0.82 11.36
CA LEU A 308 -2.87 -0.98 10.51
C LEU A 308 -3.42 -2.42 10.49
N ALA A 309 -2.66 -3.43 10.94
CA ALA A 309 -3.06 -4.83 10.94
C ALA A 309 -3.67 -5.32 12.28
N VAL A 310 -3.52 -4.57 13.39
CA VAL A 310 -3.97 -5.01 14.73
C VAL A 310 -5.46 -4.77 14.96
N LYS A 311 -6.19 -5.79 15.45
CA LYS A 311 -7.54 -5.67 16.03
C LYS A 311 -7.46 -5.14 17.48
N PRO A 312 -8.16 -4.06 17.86
CA PRO A 312 -8.45 -3.78 19.27
C PRO A 312 -9.67 -4.57 19.74
N GLU A 313 -9.60 -5.10 20.96
CA GLU A 313 -10.71 -5.72 21.67
C GLU A 313 -11.90 -4.77 21.89
N GLU A 314 -13.08 -5.39 21.96
CA GLU A 314 -14.39 -4.77 22.12
C GLU A 314 -14.45 -3.74 23.25
N THR A 315 -14.72 -2.48 22.92
CA THR A 315 -15.28 -1.53 23.89
C THR A 315 -16.53 -0.85 23.31
N LYS A 316 -17.66 -1.16 23.96
CA LYS A 316 -18.99 -0.64 23.70
C LYS A 316 -19.11 0.85 24.06
N THR A 317 -19.90 1.55 23.24
CA THR A 317 -20.64 2.82 23.50
C THR A 317 -19.82 4.10 23.66
N LYS A 318 -20.12 5.23 23.00
CA LYS A 318 -21.43 5.87 22.76
C LYS A 318 -21.49 6.58 21.39
N LYS A 319 -22.72 6.62 20.86
CA LYS A 319 -23.17 7.39 19.69
C LYS A 319 -22.81 8.87 19.83
N GLU A 320 -22.37 9.50 18.73
CA GLU A 320 -23.03 10.69 18.19
C GLU A 320 -22.54 11.05 16.76
N HIS A 321 -23.52 11.00 15.85
CA HIS A 321 -23.70 11.77 14.60
C HIS A 321 -22.56 11.83 13.59
N ILE A 322 -22.59 10.88 12.64
CA ILE A 322 -21.99 11.07 11.31
C ILE A 322 -23.12 11.01 10.27
N ILE A 323 -23.14 12.08 9.48
CA ILE A 323 -24.09 12.43 8.45
C ILE A 323 -24.01 11.40 7.32
N LYS A 324 -25.16 10.90 6.87
CA LYS A 324 -25.28 10.12 5.64
C LYS A 324 -24.83 10.98 4.46
N LYS A 325 -23.91 10.50 3.63
CA LYS A 325 -23.87 10.91 2.22
C LYS A 325 -23.76 9.71 1.29
N GLN A 326 -24.78 9.64 0.44
CA GLN A 326 -24.86 8.88 -0.79
C GLN A 326 -23.77 9.38 -1.76
N GLU A 327 -23.13 8.50 -2.50
CA GLU A 327 -22.58 8.88 -3.82
C GLU A 327 -23.66 8.63 -4.87
N ILE A 328 -24.48 9.67 -5.04
CA ILE A 328 -24.87 10.14 -6.36
C ILE A 328 -23.56 10.68 -6.98
N GLU A 329 -23.31 10.46 -8.27
CA GLU A 329 -22.28 11.22 -9.00
C GLU A 329 -22.58 12.72 -8.81
N HIS A 330 -21.89 13.36 -7.88
CA HIS A 330 -21.83 14.81 -7.80
C HIS A 330 -20.57 15.22 -8.55
N GLU A 331 -20.74 15.90 -9.68
CA GLU A 331 -19.74 16.83 -10.17
C GLU A 331 -19.50 17.86 -9.05
N GLY A 332 -18.57 17.56 -8.16
CA GLY A 332 -18.15 18.50 -7.12
C GLY A 332 -17.72 19.80 -7.78
N LYS A 333 -18.14 20.95 -7.23
CA LYS A 333 -17.76 22.27 -7.76
C LYS A 333 -16.26 22.27 -8.06
N VAL A 334 -15.91 22.56 -9.31
CA VAL A 334 -14.53 22.74 -9.74
C VAL A 334 -14.24 24.23 -9.73
N VAL A 335 -13.15 24.64 -9.09
CA VAL A 335 -12.69 26.04 -9.08
C VAL A 335 -11.37 26.11 -9.81
N THR A 336 -11.21 27.08 -10.69
CA THR A 336 -9.91 27.39 -11.30
C THR A 336 -9.11 28.22 -10.33
N VAL A 337 -7.94 27.73 -9.91
CA VAL A 337 -7.03 28.42 -9.00
C VAL A 337 -5.84 28.95 -9.79
N ASN A 338 -5.54 30.23 -9.62
CA ASN A 338 -4.34 30.86 -10.18
C ASN A 338 -3.21 30.80 -9.15
N TYR A 339 -2.00 30.50 -9.62
CA TYR A 339 -0.77 30.49 -8.82
C TYR A 339 0.39 31.02 -9.69
N PRO A 340 1.58 31.27 -9.13
CA PRO A 340 2.67 31.93 -9.86
C PRO A 340 3.04 31.29 -11.21
N ASN A 341 2.87 29.97 -11.35
CA ASN A 341 3.29 29.25 -12.56
C ASN A 341 2.13 28.92 -13.52
N GLY A 342 0.93 29.45 -13.29
CA GLY A 342 -0.22 29.29 -14.19
C GLY A 342 -1.54 29.16 -13.45
N SER A 343 -2.42 28.30 -13.96
CA SER A 343 -3.69 27.96 -13.32
C SER A 343 -3.97 26.47 -13.39
N PHE A 344 -4.72 25.96 -12.42
CA PHE A 344 -5.09 24.56 -12.34
C PHE A 344 -6.52 24.39 -11.83
N SER A 345 -7.08 23.20 -12.03
CA SER A 345 -8.39 22.84 -11.49
C SER A 345 -8.28 22.32 -10.05
N LEU A 346 -8.97 22.98 -9.12
CA LEU A 346 -9.17 22.52 -7.74
C LEU A 346 -10.53 21.85 -7.63
N SER A 347 -10.56 20.64 -7.08
CA SER A 347 -11.79 19.86 -6.91
C SER A 347 -11.76 19.06 -5.62
N SER A 348 -12.91 18.59 -5.17
CA SER A 348 -13.03 17.66 -4.04
C SER A 348 -14.03 16.58 -4.39
N LYS A 349 -13.71 15.34 -4.01
CA LYS A 349 -14.68 14.23 -4.00
C LYS A 349 -15.45 14.16 -2.69
N SER A 350 -14.99 14.86 -1.65
CA SER A 350 -15.70 14.95 -0.39
C SER A 350 -16.81 16.01 -0.50
N PRO A 351 -18.07 15.63 -0.34
CA PRO A 351 -19.20 16.54 -0.41
C PRO A 351 -19.30 17.49 0.80
N ASP A 352 -18.45 17.32 1.82
CA ASP A 352 -18.35 18.21 3.00
C ASP A 352 -17.22 19.24 2.86
N VAL A 353 -16.52 19.26 1.72
CA VAL A 353 -15.44 20.18 1.43
C VAL A 353 -15.92 21.19 0.40
N ASP A 354 -16.03 22.46 0.82
CA ASP A 354 -16.21 23.56 -0.11
C ASP A 354 -14.84 23.99 -0.66
N VAL A 355 -14.56 23.65 -1.92
CA VAL A 355 -13.27 24.01 -2.54
C VAL A 355 -13.13 25.51 -2.79
N ALA A 356 -14.22 26.28 -2.82
CA ALA A 356 -14.16 27.73 -2.90
C ALA A 356 -13.74 28.34 -1.55
N GLU A 357 -14.20 27.76 -0.44
CA GLU A 357 -13.69 28.10 0.91
C GLU A 357 -12.19 27.77 0.99
N VAL A 358 -11.78 26.57 0.56
CA VAL A 358 -10.38 26.12 0.59
C VAL A 358 -9.47 27.01 -0.25
N SER A 359 -9.88 27.40 -1.48
CA SER A 359 -9.07 28.25 -2.35
C SER A 359 -8.81 29.64 -1.76
N GLU A 360 -9.68 30.09 -0.86
CA GLU A 360 -9.58 31.40 -0.20
C GLU A 360 -8.78 31.37 1.11
N LEU A 361 -8.42 30.19 1.62
CA LEU A 361 -7.68 30.07 2.88
C LEU A 361 -6.28 30.71 2.77
N PRO A 362 -5.89 31.56 3.75
CA PRO A 362 -4.55 32.17 3.77
C PRO A 362 -3.42 31.15 3.69
N VAL A 363 -3.55 30.02 4.41
CA VAL A 363 -2.56 28.95 4.41
C VAL A 363 -2.42 28.28 3.03
N PHE A 364 -3.54 28.08 2.34
CA PHE A 364 -3.55 27.47 1.01
C PHE A 364 -2.93 28.41 -0.04
N LYS A 365 -3.28 29.70 0.01
CA LYS A 365 -2.70 30.73 -0.85
C LYS A 365 -1.20 30.92 -0.59
N GLY A 366 -0.78 30.90 0.68
CA GLY A 366 0.61 30.97 1.09
C GLY A 366 1.43 29.82 0.50
N PHE A 367 0.95 28.58 0.67
CA PHE A 367 1.56 27.40 0.06
C PHE A 367 1.72 27.55 -1.46
N LEU A 368 0.66 27.93 -2.17
CA LEU A 368 0.72 28.10 -3.64
C LEU A 368 1.66 29.23 -4.08
N GLY A 369 1.74 30.32 -3.30
CA GLY A 369 2.65 31.42 -3.54
C GLY A 369 4.13 31.03 -3.40
N ALA A 370 4.42 30.02 -2.58
CA ALA A 370 5.77 29.51 -2.35
C ALA A 370 6.20 28.40 -3.35
N VAL A 371 5.31 27.94 -4.23
CA VAL A 371 5.63 26.89 -5.22
C VAL A 371 6.70 27.40 -6.19
N ASP A 372 7.85 26.71 -6.23
CA ASP A 372 8.95 27.06 -7.13
C ASP A 372 8.53 26.99 -8.60
N LYS A 373 9.09 27.89 -9.42
CA LYS A 373 8.78 28.05 -10.85
C LYS A 373 8.94 26.79 -11.71
N ASN A 374 9.69 25.80 -11.23
CA ASN A 374 9.92 24.55 -11.96
C ASN A 374 8.79 23.53 -11.76
N PHE A 375 7.90 23.74 -10.79
CA PHE A 375 6.73 22.89 -10.60
C PHE A 375 5.56 23.41 -11.44
N GLN A 376 5.07 22.54 -12.32
CA GLN A 376 3.85 22.75 -13.09
C GLN A 376 2.75 21.88 -12.50
N VAL A 377 1.76 22.53 -11.89
CA VAL A 377 0.54 21.92 -11.37
C VAL A 377 -0.52 21.93 -12.45
N SER A 378 -1.06 20.76 -12.80
CA SER A 378 -2.18 20.64 -13.75
C SER A 378 -3.53 20.48 -13.04
N LYS A 379 -3.54 19.82 -11.87
CA LYS A 379 -4.75 19.54 -11.10
C LYS A 379 -4.44 19.35 -9.62
N MET A 380 -5.34 19.79 -8.75
CA MET A 380 -5.30 19.50 -7.32
C MET A 380 -6.65 19.00 -6.82
N THR A 381 -6.63 17.93 -6.03
CA THR A 381 -7.83 17.33 -5.43
C THR A 381 -7.72 17.41 -3.91
N VAL A 382 -8.61 18.15 -3.26
CA VAL A 382 -8.75 18.17 -1.80
C VAL A 382 -9.39 16.85 -1.37
N ARG A 383 -8.69 16.10 -0.52
CA ARG A 383 -9.14 14.81 0.01
C ARG A 383 -9.91 14.97 1.31
N SER A 384 -9.44 15.86 2.17
CA SER A 384 -10.05 16.16 3.46
C SER A 384 -9.57 17.50 4.00
N VAL A 385 -10.34 18.06 4.92
CA VAL A 385 -9.98 19.23 5.71
C VAL A 385 -10.19 18.90 7.19
N ASP A 386 -9.32 19.41 8.05
CA ASP A 386 -9.49 19.36 9.51
C ASP A 386 -9.92 20.74 9.99
N ARG A 387 -11.01 20.81 10.76
CA ARG A 387 -11.55 22.07 11.30
C ARG A 387 -11.19 22.26 12.77
N PHE A 388 -10.88 23.50 13.13
CA PHE A 388 -10.74 23.96 14.51
C PHE A 388 -11.91 24.89 14.84
N GLY A 389 -12.98 24.30 15.37
CA GLY A 389 -14.27 25.00 15.47
C GLY A 389 -14.85 25.27 14.07
N PRO A 390 -15.23 26.52 13.73
CA PRO A 390 -15.79 26.83 12.41
C PRO A 390 -14.73 26.88 11.29
N THR A 391 -13.45 27.10 11.65
CA THR A 391 -12.39 27.42 10.69
C THR A 391 -11.68 26.16 10.19
N ILE A 392 -11.37 26.09 8.90
CA ILE A 392 -10.46 25.06 8.36
C ILE A 392 -9.04 25.35 8.83
N GLY A 393 -8.46 24.40 9.55
CA GLY A 393 -7.08 24.45 10.05
C GLY A 393 -6.10 23.80 9.08
N PHE A 394 -6.37 22.56 8.67
CA PHE A 394 -5.48 21.79 7.78
C PHE A 394 -6.19 21.31 6.53
N VAL A 395 -5.43 21.17 5.43
CA VAL A 395 -5.93 20.70 4.14
C VAL A 395 -5.06 19.57 3.63
N HIS A 396 -5.65 18.42 3.31
CA HIS A 396 -4.96 17.29 2.71
C HIS A 396 -5.31 17.17 1.24
N CYS A 397 -4.31 17.27 0.38
CA CYS A 397 -4.46 17.31 -1.08
C CYS A 397 -3.69 16.19 -1.78
N HIS A 398 -4.16 15.87 -2.98
CA HIS A 398 -3.36 15.18 -3.99
C HIS A 398 -3.28 16.03 -5.25
N THR A 399 -2.06 16.27 -5.70
CA THR A 399 -1.72 17.19 -6.77
C THR A 399 -1.09 16.42 -7.92
N GLU A 400 -1.57 16.67 -9.12
CA GLU A 400 -0.89 16.29 -10.35
C GLU A 400 0.10 17.40 -10.68
N VAL A 401 1.38 17.09 -10.47
CA VAL A 401 2.48 18.04 -10.58
C VAL A 401 3.66 17.39 -11.30
N GLU A 402 4.33 18.17 -12.14
CA GLU A 402 5.51 17.77 -12.87
C GLU A 402 6.61 18.83 -12.82
N THR A 403 7.85 18.42 -13.06
CA THR A 403 8.97 19.32 -13.29
C THR A 403 9.58 19.05 -14.67
N LYS A 404 10.23 20.06 -15.24
CA LYS A 404 10.95 19.89 -16.53
C LYS A 404 12.09 18.86 -16.45
N ARG A 405 12.68 18.69 -15.27
CA ARG A 405 13.83 17.79 -15.06
C ARG A 405 13.38 16.34 -14.85
N ASP A 406 12.38 16.14 -14.00
CA ASP A 406 12.05 14.82 -13.45
C ASP A 406 10.71 14.27 -14.00
N GLY A 407 9.99 15.04 -14.82
CA GLY A 407 8.63 14.70 -15.23
C GLY A 407 7.68 14.72 -14.04
N ARG A 408 6.75 13.75 -13.96
CA ARG A 408 5.77 13.68 -12.87
C ARG A 408 6.44 13.35 -11.53
N VAL A 409 6.14 14.14 -10.51
CA VAL A 409 6.68 13.97 -9.15
C VAL A 409 5.58 13.61 -8.15
N PRO A 410 5.91 13.09 -6.95
CA PRO A 410 4.94 12.86 -5.89
C PRO A 410 4.22 14.17 -5.51
N GLY A 411 2.88 14.14 -5.48
CA GLY A 411 2.07 15.33 -5.21
C GLY A 411 1.12 15.18 -4.02
N ILE A 412 1.43 14.33 -3.04
CA ILE A 412 0.66 14.31 -1.78
C ILE A 412 1.14 15.50 -0.95
N VAL A 413 0.22 16.36 -0.52
CA VAL A 413 0.56 17.50 0.34
C VAL A 413 -0.45 17.66 1.47
N PHE A 414 0.07 17.77 2.69
CA PHE A 414 -0.63 18.14 3.90
C PHE A 414 -0.27 19.58 4.23
N ILE A 415 -1.19 20.47 3.87
CA ILE A 415 -1.09 21.92 4.02
C ILE A 415 -1.52 22.27 5.44
N ARG A 416 -0.55 22.69 6.24
CA ARG A 416 -0.72 23.14 7.62
C ARG A 416 -0.15 24.53 7.86
N GLY A 417 0.83 24.96 7.06
CA GLY A 417 1.41 26.30 7.10
C GLY A 417 2.49 26.52 8.17
N GLU A 418 2.73 27.81 8.41
CA GLU A 418 3.81 28.32 9.26
C GLU A 418 3.67 27.91 10.73
N SER A 419 4.81 27.54 11.31
CA SER A 419 4.91 27.18 12.71
C SER A 419 6.18 27.75 13.35
N VAL A 420 6.18 27.81 14.67
CA VAL A 420 7.34 28.26 15.45
C VAL A 420 7.65 27.27 16.56
N ALA A 421 8.94 27.10 16.84
CA ALA A 421 9.45 26.44 18.02
C ALA A 421 10.33 27.41 18.80
N VAL A 422 10.24 27.38 20.12
CA VAL A 422 11.01 28.28 20.99
C VAL A 422 11.84 27.45 21.96
N LEU A 423 13.13 27.74 22.05
CA LEU A 423 14.03 27.17 23.06
C LEU A 423 14.18 28.19 24.21
N PRO A 424 13.57 27.97 25.38
CA PRO A 424 13.84 28.76 26.57
C PRO A 424 15.13 28.28 27.22
N VAL A 425 16.06 29.19 27.51
CA VAL A 425 17.32 28.90 28.19
C VAL A 425 17.43 29.77 29.43
N TYR A 426 17.48 29.12 30.59
CA TYR A 426 17.77 29.74 31.88
C TYR A 426 19.24 29.52 32.21
N VAL A 427 19.95 30.62 32.46
CA VAL A 427 21.35 30.60 32.86
C VAL A 427 21.41 30.83 34.36
N ASP A 428 21.95 29.88 35.10
CA ASP A 428 22.20 30.04 36.53
C ASP A 428 23.34 31.03 36.74
N ILE A 429 23.02 32.22 37.25
CA ILE A 429 24.02 33.27 37.50
C ILE A 429 24.84 33.00 38.77
N ASP A 430 24.39 32.10 39.63
CA ASP A 430 25.06 31.76 40.90
C ASP A 430 25.92 30.48 40.75
N ASP A 431 25.60 29.59 39.80
CA ASP A 431 26.31 28.32 39.54
C ASP A 431 27.02 28.30 38.17
N ALA A 432 28.14 29.04 38.07
CA ALA A 432 29.07 28.99 36.94
C ALA A 432 28.45 29.10 35.53
N GLY A 433 27.29 29.75 35.39
CA GLY A 433 26.60 29.88 34.12
C GLY A 433 25.95 28.59 33.62
N LYS A 434 25.63 27.64 34.50
CA LYS A 434 24.98 26.38 34.13
C LYS A 434 23.62 26.63 33.49
N GLU A 435 23.35 25.95 32.38
CA GLU A 435 22.17 26.22 31.56
C GLU A 435 21.09 25.14 31.71
N TYR A 436 19.85 25.59 31.77
CA TYR A 436 18.65 24.75 31.88
C TYR A 436 17.62 25.16 30.83
N THR A 437 16.75 24.22 30.45
CA THR A 437 15.65 24.49 29.52
C THR A 437 14.34 23.90 30.03
N ILE A 438 13.24 24.49 29.59
CA ILE A 438 11.90 23.96 29.83
C ILE A 438 11.45 23.23 28.57
N CYS A 439 11.02 21.99 28.76
CA CYS A 439 10.37 21.19 27.73
C CYS A 439 8.94 20.89 28.13
N LEU A 440 8.08 20.75 27.13
CA LEU A 440 6.75 20.19 27.28
C LEU A 440 6.85 18.67 27.32
N ASN A 441 5.91 18.05 28.02
CA ASN A 441 5.71 16.62 28.04
C ASN A 441 4.26 16.33 27.66
N GLN A 442 4.05 15.98 26.40
CA GLN A 442 2.72 15.90 25.80
C GLN A 442 2.49 14.56 25.11
N PRO A 443 1.26 14.04 25.10
CA PRO A 443 0.91 12.92 24.24
C PRO A 443 1.07 13.32 22.77
N ARG A 444 1.92 12.58 22.06
CA ARG A 444 2.09 12.66 20.61
C ARG A 444 1.64 11.33 20.02
N PHE A 445 0.33 11.21 19.81
CA PHE A 445 -0.28 9.95 19.34
C PHE A 445 0.35 9.43 18.04
N ALA A 446 0.73 10.33 17.11
CA ALA A 446 1.40 9.95 15.86
C ALA A 446 2.74 9.23 16.06
N THR A 447 3.48 9.53 17.13
CA THR A 447 4.72 8.84 17.50
C THR A 447 4.48 7.61 18.38
N GLY A 448 3.24 7.37 18.82
CA GLY A 448 2.88 6.33 19.78
C GLY A 448 3.34 6.63 21.21
N ASN A 449 3.80 7.87 21.49
CA ASN A 449 4.34 8.24 22.79
C ASN A 449 3.35 9.13 23.56
N SER A 450 2.88 8.66 24.73
CA SER A 450 1.99 9.42 25.61
C SER A 450 2.69 10.49 26.44
N SER A 451 4.03 10.46 26.51
CA SER A 451 4.90 11.32 27.30
C SER A 451 6.09 11.77 26.44
N PHE A 452 5.83 12.62 25.45
CA PHE A 452 6.84 13.08 24.50
C PHE A 452 7.45 14.40 24.96
N ILE A 453 8.76 14.38 25.25
CA ILE A 453 9.53 15.56 25.67
C ILE A 453 9.92 16.37 24.43
N GLU A 454 9.56 17.64 24.38
CA GLU A 454 9.82 18.52 23.25
C GLU A 454 9.88 20.00 23.67
N VAL A 455 10.51 20.84 22.86
CA VAL A 455 10.48 22.30 23.08
C VAL A 455 9.09 22.86 22.77
N PRO A 456 8.67 23.96 23.43
CA PRO A 456 7.43 24.65 23.10
C PRO A 456 7.32 24.99 21.61
N ALA A 457 6.19 24.62 21.00
CA ALA A 457 5.92 24.90 19.59
C ALA A 457 4.43 25.14 19.33
N GLY A 458 4.13 25.85 18.24
CA GLY A 458 2.77 26.14 17.81
C GLY A 458 2.68 26.71 16.40
N MET A 459 1.47 26.68 15.83
CA MET A 459 1.18 27.25 14.50
C MET A 459 1.08 28.77 14.58
N VAL A 460 1.44 29.46 13.51
CA VAL A 460 1.28 30.90 13.33
C VAL A 460 -0.12 31.18 12.79
N ASN A 461 -0.86 32.09 13.43
CA ASN A 461 -2.08 32.62 12.84
C ASN A 461 -1.75 33.67 11.76
N LEU A 462 -1.65 33.21 10.51
CA LEU A 462 -1.32 34.03 9.34
C LEU A 462 -2.19 35.28 9.15
N THR A 463 -3.37 35.37 9.79
CA THR A 463 -4.24 36.55 9.68
C THR A 463 -4.03 37.60 10.76
N SER A 464 -3.37 37.26 11.87
CA SER A 464 -3.38 38.11 13.06
C SER A 464 -2.03 38.30 13.72
N GLU A 465 -0.99 37.55 13.34
CA GLU A 465 0.30 37.62 14.03
C GLU A 465 1.50 37.34 13.11
N THR A 466 2.67 37.84 13.52
CA THR A 466 3.96 37.47 12.91
C THR A 466 4.54 36.24 13.62
N PRO A 467 5.54 35.54 13.05
CA PRO A 467 6.20 34.42 13.72
C PRO A 467 6.75 34.75 15.11
N ALA A 468 7.29 35.96 15.31
CA ALA A 468 7.81 36.38 16.62
C ALA A 468 6.68 36.56 17.66
N HIS A 469 5.52 37.07 17.26
CA HIS A 469 4.34 37.15 18.14
C HIS A 469 3.77 35.76 18.45
N ALA A 470 3.77 34.85 17.47
CA ALA A 470 3.38 33.45 17.69
C ALA A 470 4.33 32.77 18.68
N ALA A 471 5.64 33.01 18.58
CA ALA A 471 6.65 32.46 19.48
C ALA A 471 6.42 32.95 20.93
N ARG A 472 6.16 34.25 21.11
CA ARG A 472 5.80 34.84 22.40
C ARG A 472 4.56 34.17 23.00
N ARG A 473 3.49 34.04 22.21
CA ARG A 473 2.25 33.37 22.63
C ARG A 473 2.48 31.90 23.01
N VAL A 474 3.30 31.17 22.26
CA VAL A 474 3.65 29.77 22.56
C VAL A 474 4.38 29.65 23.89
N LEU A 475 5.32 30.56 24.20
CA LEU A 475 5.99 30.59 25.50
C LEU A 475 5.01 30.84 26.66
N GLU A 476 4.12 31.81 26.50
CA GLU A 476 3.13 32.17 27.51
C GLU A 476 2.15 31.02 27.76
N GLU A 477 1.51 30.51 26.69
CA GLU A 477 0.46 29.48 26.78
C GLU A 477 0.99 28.10 27.18
N LYS A 478 2.19 27.73 26.73
CA LYS A 478 2.71 26.36 26.91
C LYS A 478 3.74 26.23 28.01
N ALA A 479 4.58 27.25 28.21
CA ALA A 479 5.66 27.22 29.20
C ALA A 479 5.37 28.14 30.40
N GLY A 480 4.32 28.97 30.36
CA GLY A 480 4.00 29.91 31.42
C GLY A 480 5.05 31.02 31.58
N ILE A 481 5.72 31.37 30.47
CA ILE A 481 6.78 32.39 30.45
C ILE A 481 6.23 33.65 29.80
N GLU A 482 6.14 34.72 30.57
CA GLU A 482 5.87 36.06 30.05
C GLU A 482 7.18 36.64 29.49
N ALA A 483 7.17 36.93 28.18
CA ALA A 483 8.30 37.55 27.47
C ALA A 483 7.77 38.64 26.54
N ASP A 484 8.57 39.65 26.28
CA ASP A 484 8.34 40.61 25.18
C ASP A 484 8.85 40.02 23.86
N VAL A 485 8.25 40.43 22.74
CA VAL A 485 8.70 39.99 21.40
C VAL A 485 10.16 40.36 21.15
N CYS A 486 10.61 41.52 21.67
CA CYS A 486 11.98 42.00 21.53
C CYS A 486 13.02 41.13 22.28
N GLU A 487 12.57 40.29 23.21
CA GLU A 487 13.44 39.34 23.94
C GLU A 487 13.64 38.02 23.18
N LEU A 488 12.94 37.82 22.06
CA LEU A 488 13.00 36.62 21.25
C LEU A 488 13.96 36.80 20.07
N LEU A 489 14.98 35.94 20.03
CA LEU A 489 15.95 35.91 18.93
C LEU A 489 15.54 34.88 17.89
N ASN A 490 15.39 35.29 16.63
CA ASN A 490 15.12 34.37 15.51
C ASN A 490 16.40 33.59 15.16
N MET A 491 16.56 32.39 15.71
CA MET A 491 17.71 31.53 15.48
C MET A 491 17.81 31.05 14.03
N SER A 492 16.68 30.84 13.36
CA SER A 492 16.68 30.42 11.95
C SER A 492 17.32 31.48 11.07
N GLU A 493 16.92 32.74 11.23
CA GLU A 493 17.50 33.87 10.49
C GLU A 493 18.98 34.07 10.80
N LEU A 494 19.36 34.01 12.09
CA LEU A 494 20.77 34.13 12.50
C LEU A 494 21.63 33.01 11.93
N HIS A 495 21.11 31.78 11.88
CA HIS A 495 21.85 30.62 11.36
C HIS A 495 22.04 30.69 9.84
N PHE A 496 20.99 31.03 9.08
CA PHE A 496 21.05 31.05 7.62
C PHE A 496 21.51 32.40 7.03
N GLY A 497 21.57 33.46 7.84
CA GLY A 497 21.85 34.84 7.39
C GLY A 497 20.72 35.44 6.55
N ARG A 498 19.54 34.83 6.56
CA ARG A 498 18.35 35.24 5.81
C ARG A 498 17.10 34.61 6.44
N ASP A 499 15.96 35.25 6.26
CA ASP A 499 14.68 34.72 6.73
C ASP A 499 14.21 33.55 5.83
N VAL A 500 14.64 32.34 6.19
CA VAL A 500 14.23 31.09 5.54
C VAL A 500 13.72 30.10 6.57
N PRO A 501 12.70 29.31 6.22
CA PRO A 501 12.15 28.32 7.14
C PRO A 501 12.97 27.03 7.14
N VAL A 502 12.69 26.20 8.15
CA VAL A 502 13.18 24.82 8.23
C VAL A 502 12.02 23.86 8.00
N PHE A 503 12.17 22.96 7.04
CA PHE A 503 11.19 21.92 6.77
C PHE A 503 11.52 20.65 7.56
N LEU A 504 10.56 20.15 8.35
CA LEU A 504 10.75 18.93 9.14
C LEU A 504 10.44 17.66 8.34
N SER A 505 9.43 17.70 7.46
CA SER A 505 8.97 16.56 6.66
C SER A 505 8.56 16.97 5.24
N PRO A 506 9.50 17.44 4.40
CA PRO A 506 9.22 18.07 3.11
C PRO A 506 8.65 17.13 2.04
N GLY A 507 8.61 15.82 2.29
CA GLY A 507 8.06 14.84 1.34
C GLY A 507 6.53 14.88 1.23
N ALA A 508 5.83 15.41 2.24
CA ALA A 508 4.36 15.41 2.27
C ALA A 508 3.74 16.57 3.06
N SER A 509 4.50 17.42 3.75
CA SER A 509 3.96 18.57 4.49
C SER A 509 4.67 19.85 4.07
N ASP A 510 3.90 20.93 3.99
CA ASP A 510 4.41 22.28 3.75
C ASP A 510 4.94 22.97 5.02
N GLU A 511 4.89 22.30 6.17
CA GLU A 511 5.26 22.89 7.47
C GLU A 511 6.64 23.52 7.42
N ASP A 512 6.64 24.84 7.52
CA ASP A 512 7.82 25.66 7.44
C ASP A 512 8.02 26.32 8.82
N MET A 513 8.97 25.77 9.57
CA MET A 513 9.15 26.10 10.98
C MET A 513 10.27 27.12 11.18
N LYS A 514 10.00 28.15 11.99
CA LYS A 514 11.00 29.11 12.48
C LYS A 514 11.36 28.83 13.94
N PHE A 515 12.64 28.95 14.27
CA PHE A 515 13.16 28.66 15.59
C PHE A 515 13.54 29.94 16.32
N PHE A 516 13.05 30.11 17.53
CA PHE A 516 13.33 31.25 18.39
C PHE A 516 14.07 30.83 19.66
N LEU A 517 14.90 31.73 20.18
CA LEU A 517 15.57 31.61 21.47
C LEU A 517 15.00 32.65 22.43
N TYR A 518 14.66 32.21 23.64
CA TYR A 518 14.47 33.09 24.78
C TYR A 518 15.53 32.74 25.81
N ARG A 519 16.40 33.68 26.17
CA ARG A 519 17.53 33.43 27.07
C ARG A 519 17.55 34.44 28.20
N ILE A 520 17.57 33.97 29.44
CA ILE A 520 17.54 34.82 30.63
C ILE A 520 18.46 34.29 31.73
N GLY A 521 19.13 35.21 32.43
CA GLY A 521 19.89 34.90 33.64
C GLY A 521 19.00 34.93 34.87
N VAL A 522 19.05 33.90 35.72
CA VAL A 522 18.25 33.79 36.94
C VAL A 522 19.08 33.17 38.08
N THR A 523 18.69 33.41 39.33
CA THR A 523 19.37 32.84 40.51
C THR A 523 19.10 31.33 40.64
N SER A 524 19.99 30.60 41.34
CA SER A 524 19.77 29.18 41.63
C SER A 524 18.46 28.94 42.40
N GLU A 525 18.09 29.87 43.28
CA GLU A 525 16.81 29.82 44.00
C GLU A 525 15.62 29.86 43.04
N LYS A 526 15.66 30.74 42.03
CA LYS A 526 14.59 30.84 41.03
C LYS A 526 14.51 29.57 40.19
N ILE A 527 15.64 28.96 39.83
CA ILE A 527 15.68 27.68 39.10
C ILE A 527 15.04 26.57 39.94
N ALA A 528 15.34 26.50 41.24
CA ALA A 528 14.73 25.52 42.14
C ALA A 528 13.20 25.74 42.26
N GLN A 529 12.76 26.99 42.40
CA GLN A 529 11.33 27.34 42.44
C GLN A 529 10.61 26.95 41.14
N LEU A 530 11.19 27.28 39.97
CA LEU A 530 10.65 26.92 38.67
C LEU A 530 10.56 25.40 38.50
N THR A 531 11.61 24.66 38.87
CA THR A 531 11.64 23.19 38.79
C THR A 531 10.48 22.59 39.58
N LYS A 532 10.26 23.08 40.80
CA LYS A 532 9.17 22.62 41.67
C LYS A 532 7.79 22.95 41.07
N ASN A 533 7.60 24.18 40.60
CA ASN A 533 6.35 24.61 40.00
C ASN A 533 5.97 23.75 38.79
N PHE A 534 6.94 23.39 37.93
CA PHE A 534 6.67 22.55 36.76
C PHE A 534 6.40 21.08 37.13
N GLN A 535 7.03 20.55 38.17
CA GLN A 535 6.72 19.21 38.69
C GLN A 535 5.28 19.14 39.23
N GLU A 536 4.76 20.21 39.84
CA GLU A 536 3.40 20.28 40.39
C GLU A 536 2.31 20.42 39.31
N GLN A 537 2.64 20.82 38.08
CA GLN A 537 1.70 20.95 36.95
C GLN A 537 1.33 19.62 36.26
N ASN A 538 1.12 18.55 37.03
CA ASN A 538 0.73 17.21 36.53
C ASN A 538 1.65 16.66 35.42
N GLY A 539 2.94 17.01 35.46
CA GLY A 539 3.96 16.46 34.54
C GLY A 539 3.84 16.91 33.08
N LYS A 540 3.14 18.00 32.78
CA LYS A 540 3.01 18.57 31.42
C LYS A 540 4.23 19.38 30.96
N THR A 541 5.05 19.82 31.90
CA THR A 541 6.27 20.59 31.67
C THR A 541 7.37 20.04 32.56
N THR A 542 8.61 20.11 32.10
CA THR A 542 9.77 19.66 32.88
C THR A 542 10.96 20.57 32.61
N MET A 543 11.73 20.84 33.67
CA MET A 543 13.03 21.50 33.54
C MET A 543 14.12 20.43 33.36
N ILE A 544 15.01 20.64 32.40
CA ILE A 544 16.10 19.72 32.06
C ILE A 544 17.39 20.53 31.98
N ALA A 545 18.49 19.97 32.51
CA ALA A 545 19.81 20.55 32.28
C ALA A 545 20.10 20.54 30.77
N LEU A 546 20.51 21.68 30.21
CA LEU A 546 20.56 21.85 28.76
C LEU A 546 21.52 20.86 28.08
N ASN A 547 22.58 20.45 28.77
CA ASN A 547 23.54 19.43 28.31
C ASN A 547 22.98 18.00 28.28
N GLU A 548 21.89 17.72 28.99
CA GLU A 548 21.22 16.41 29.02
C GLU A 548 20.01 16.37 28.07
N LEU A 549 19.65 17.49 27.43
CA LEU A 549 18.42 17.64 26.66
C LEU A 549 18.25 16.54 25.60
N LEU A 550 19.29 16.28 24.82
CA LEU A 550 19.23 15.32 23.72
C LEU A 550 19.13 13.85 24.19
N ASP A 551 19.51 13.57 25.44
CA ASP A 551 19.34 12.23 26.04
C ASP A 551 17.88 11.98 26.47
N LYS A 552 17.05 13.02 26.52
CA LYS A 552 15.66 12.97 27.00
C LYS A 552 14.62 13.02 25.89
N THR A 553 15.02 13.27 24.64
CA THR A 553 14.07 13.53 23.55
C THR A 553 14.52 12.95 22.22
N ASN A 554 13.54 12.45 21.45
CA ASN A 554 13.70 12.05 20.05
C ASN A 554 12.97 13.03 19.11
N ASP A 555 12.67 14.24 19.58
CA ASP A 555 11.94 15.25 18.83
C ASP A 555 12.86 16.06 17.90
N ALA A 556 12.62 15.98 16.59
CA ALA A 556 13.48 16.61 15.60
C ALA A 556 13.60 18.13 15.78
N LYS A 557 12.49 18.84 16.07
CA LYS A 557 12.53 20.29 16.28
C LYS A 557 13.34 20.66 17.54
N THR A 558 13.26 19.88 18.62
CA THR A 558 14.14 20.10 19.79
C THR A 558 15.62 19.94 19.42
N TRP A 559 15.96 18.90 18.66
CA TRP A 559 17.34 18.67 18.21
C TRP A 559 17.85 19.84 17.35
N ILE A 560 17.02 20.33 16.42
CA ILE A 560 17.36 21.47 15.57
C ILE A 560 17.54 22.74 16.41
N ALA A 561 16.60 23.03 17.31
CA ALA A 561 16.67 24.20 18.19
C ALA A 561 17.95 24.21 19.03
N PHE A 562 18.30 23.07 19.64
CA PHE A 562 19.52 22.91 20.42
C PHE A 562 20.78 23.06 19.55
N SER A 563 20.79 22.46 18.35
CA SER A 563 21.92 22.57 17.43
C SER A 563 22.14 24.01 16.96
N MET A 564 21.06 24.71 16.58
CA MET A 564 21.12 26.14 16.22
C MET A 564 21.68 26.94 17.39
N TYR A 565 21.12 26.76 18.59
CA TYR A 565 21.61 27.40 19.80
C TYR A 565 23.11 27.21 20.01
N LYS A 566 23.62 25.97 19.93
CA LYS A 566 25.05 25.70 20.10
C LYS A 566 25.91 26.41 19.05
N GLN A 567 25.47 26.49 17.81
CA GLN A 567 26.21 27.19 16.76
C GLN A 567 26.22 28.70 16.96
N ILE A 568 25.11 29.31 17.37
CA ILE A 568 25.04 30.76 17.61
C ILE A 568 25.58 31.14 19.00
N SER A 569 25.69 30.20 19.95
CA SER A 569 26.15 30.45 21.32
C SER A 569 27.55 31.09 21.40
N HIS A 570 28.42 30.81 20.42
CA HIS A 570 29.73 31.45 20.29
C HIS A 570 29.65 32.96 20.05
N GLN A 571 28.57 33.46 19.46
CA GLN A 571 28.35 34.89 19.17
C GLN A 571 27.89 35.68 20.40
N PHE A 572 27.47 35.01 21.49
CA PHE A 572 27.08 35.66 22.74
C PHE A 572 28.24 35.76 23.75
N HIS A 573 29.37 35.12 23.46
CA HIS A 573 30.59 35.15 24.29
C HIS A 573 31.67 36.08 23.72
N SER A 574 31.37 36.79 22.63
CA SER A 574 32.12 37.90 22.04
C SER A 574 31.39 39.20 22.31
#